data_AF-M0NDB4-F1
#
_entry.id   AF-M0NDB4-F1
#
_cell.length_a   1.000
_cell.length_b   1.000
_cell.length_c   1.000
_cell.angle_alpha   90.00
_cell.angle_beta   90.00
_cell.angle_gamma   90.00
#
_symmetry.space_group_name_H-M   'P 1'
#
loop_
_entity.id
_entity.type
_entity.pdbx_description
1 polymer ?
#
loop_
_entity_poly.entity_id
_entity_poly.type
_entity_poly.pdbx_seq_one_letter_code
_entity_poly.pdbx_strand_id
1 'polypeptide(L)'
;MSHECDDCGQEFDTLTRLRLHDCSSTEVSEDTTVDSSNTEDLTPSGETDYRPETVELASLDKFLENETDATPDSLAEAMATYESELQSASESGASDRYSGIRNGYRRQLISELDAAIQAEGWTVLEELLNAYHPNTAEGFPHVTTILQNVTGRNFIRTRLAEGVETIPVDALEYLETIRTQVGEQQDYIIEGLHPYGWGIGHPDIAVAERIHEHASDHIFSTSPMLEHAFYADQHMAVDLLEWMIHDDAVQHEITYRLDETITEARYLLDGPAGAASDHFWPTSPRYWDWHDDLGFDFELEDDVEHRIRNLVREEGLENDLPQDWDITDLTL
;
A
#
# COMPACT_ATOMS: atom_id res chain seq x y z
N MET A 1 -19.52 2.75 -15.72
CA MET A 1 -20.91 2.28 -15.96
C MET A 1 -21.86 3.47 -15.71
N SER A 2 -23.18 3.34 -15.58
CA SER A 2 -24.03 4.44 -15.09
C SER A 2 -24.35 4.21 -13.62
N HIS A 3 -24.17 5.21 -12.77
CA HIS A 3 -24.34 5.11 -11.31
C HIS A 3 -25.46 6.03 -10.82
N GLU A 4 -26.33 5.58 -9.92
CA GLU A 4 -27.51 6.32 -9.45
C GLU A 4 -27.33 6.83 -8.00
N CYS A 5 -27.65 8.11 -7.69
CA CYS A 5 -27.75 8.59 -6.27
C CYS A 5 -29.01 7.96 -5.67
N ASP A 6 -28.87 7.09 -4.66
CA ASP A 6 -30.02 6.45 -4.00
C ASP A 6 -30.99 7.47 -3.37
N ASP A 7 -30.51 8.66 -3.01
CA ASP A 7 -31.35 9.71 -2.41
C ASP A 7 -32.20 10.47 -3.44
N CYS A 8 -31.71 10.68 -4.67
CA CYS A 8 -32.36 11.55 -5.65
C CYS A 8 -32.68 10.89 -7.00
N GLY A 9 -32.19 9.68 -7.24
CA GLY A 9 -32.35 8.91 -8.48
C GLY A 9 -31.62 9.48 -9.70
N GLN A 10 -30.64 10.38 -9.49
CA GLN A 10 -29.87 10.96 -10.60
C GLN A 10 -28.77 10.00 -11.04
N GLU A 11 -28.66 9.78 -12.35
CA GLU A 11 -27.60 8.97 -12.97
C GLU A 11 -26.33 9.80 -13.28
N PHE A 12 -25.18 9.19 -13.08
CA PHE A 12 -23.84 9.74 -13.31
C PHE A 12 -22.99 8.78 -14.14
N ASP A 13 -22.17 9.34 -15.02
CA ASP A 13 -21.27 8.56 -15.88
C ASP A 13 -20.00 8.08 -15.15
N THR A 14 -19.70 8.60 -13.95
CA THR A 14 -18.53 8.21 -13.15
C THR A 14 -18.80 8.28 -11.64
N LEU A 15 -18.14 7.41 -10.87
CA LEU A 15 -18.18 7.44 -9.39
C LEU A 15 -17.66 8.76 -8.81
N THR A 16 -16.64 9.39 -9.40
CA THR A 16 -16.17 10.71 -8.96
C THR A 16 -17.29 11.75 -8.98
N ARG A 17 -18.13 11.74 -10.03
CA ARG A 17 -19.24 12.69 -10.15
C ARG A 17 -20.37 12.39 -9.19
N LEU A 18 -20.64 11.11 -8.93
CA LEU A 18 -21.59 10.70 -7.91
C LEU A 18 -21.10 11.11 -6.51
N ARG A 19 -19.82 10.87 -6.17
CA ARG A 19 -19.22 11.24 -4.87
C ARG A 19 -19.29 12.74 -4.59
N LEU A 20 -19.02 13.56 -5.61
CA LEU A 20 -19.06 15.02 -5.50
C LEU A 20 -20.47 15.59 -5.65
N HIS A 21 -21.49 14.75 -5.85
CA HIS A 21 -22.85 15.21 -6.01
C HIS A 21 -23.46 15.55 -4.65
N ASP A 22 -23.74 16.82 -4.43
CA ASP A 22 -24.57 17.25 -3.32
C ASP A 22 -26.06 17.03 -3.66
N CYS A 23 -26.66 15.98 -3.08
CA CYS A 23 -28.10 15.71 -3.14
C CYS A 23 -28.84 16.75 -2.22
N SER A 24 -28.59 18.06 -2.35
CA SER A 24 -29.12 19.10 -1.44
C SER A 24 -30.50 19.65 -1.84
N SER A 25 -31.40 19.63 -0.86
CA SER A 25 -32.55 20.54 -0.76
C SER A 25 -32.40 21.52 0.41
N THR A 26 -31.16 21.89 0.78
CA THR A 26 -30.92 22.95 1.80
C THR A 26 -29.63 23.69 1.51
N GLU A 27 -29.75 24.95 1.06
CA GLU A 27 -28.65 25.91 1.00
C GLU A 27 -28.14 26.25 2.40
N VAL A 28 -26.84 26.09 2.68
CA VAL A 28 -26.12 26.94 3.65
C VAL A 28 -24.69 27.20 3.16
N SER A 29 -24.31 28.48 3.25
CA SER A 29 -23.10 29.14 2.75
C SER A 29 -21.75 28.63 3.27
N GLU A 30 -20.75 28.76 2.38
CA GLU A 30 -19.31 28.84 2.63
C GLU A 30 -18.93 30.01 3.59
N ASP A 31 -17.94 29.79 4.48
CA ASP A 31 -16.64 30.50 4.45
C ASP A 31 -15.60 29.85 5.40
N THR A 32 -14.35 30.01 4.98
CA THR A 32 -13.03 29.40 5.23
C THR A 32 -12.39 29.62 6.62
N THR A 33 -11.54 28.68 7.10
CA THR A 33 -10.06 28.83 7.30
C THR A 33 -9.46 27.52 7.81
N VAL A 34 -8.46 26.99 7.08
CA VAL A 34 -7.70 25.77 7.37
C VAL A 34 -6.40 26.14 8.06
N ASP A 35 -6.14 25.57 9.24
CA ASP A 35 -4.81 25.57 9.87
C ASP A 35 -4.43 24.09 10.11
N SER A 36 -3.55 23.57 9.26
CA SER A 36 -2.99 22.22 9.39
C SER A 36 -1.73 22.28 10.24
N SER A 37 -1.88 21.99 11.53
CA SER A 37 -0.81 21.43 12.33
C SER A 37 -1.43 20.67 13.50
N ASN A 38 -1.34 19.34 13.47
CA ASN A 38 -1.37 18.53 14.68
C ASN A 38 -0.47 17.32 14.48
N THR A 39 0.77 17.52 14.90
CA THR A 39 1.74 16.51 15.30
C THR A 39 1.19 15.83 16.57
N GLU A 40 0.94 14.52 16.56
CA GLU A 40 0.74 13.78 17.80
C GLU A 40 2.06 13.19 18.28
N ASP A 41 2.54 13.83 19.35
CA ASP A 41 3.68 13.53 20.19
C ASP A 41 3.36 12.29 21.06
N LEU A 42 4.00 11.16 20.78
CA LEU A 42 3.87 9.95 21.60
C LEU A 42 4.80 10.05 22.82
N THR A 43 4.25 10.46 23.96
CA THR A 43 4.87 10.20 25.27
C THR A 43 4.27 8.94 25.90
N PRO A 44 5.09 8.00 26.41
CA PRO A 44 4.59 6.75 26.97
C PRO A 44 4.07 6.98 28.38
N SER A 45 2.76 6.90 28.57
CA SER A 45 2.13 6.82 29.89
C SER A 45 1.25 5.59 30.01
N GLY A 46 1.69 4.67 30.87
CA GLY A 46 0.88 3.75 31.66
C GLY A 46 -0.03 2.78 30.91
N GLU A 47 0.23 1.48 31.07
CA GLU A 47 -0.68 0.38 30.77
C GLU A 47 -2.10 0.69 31.27
N THR A 48 -2.92 1.24 30.38
CA THR A 48 -4.36 1.19 30.45
C THR A 48 -4.77 0.29 29.29
N ASP A 49 -5.69 -0.63 29.57
CA ASP A 49 -6.33 -1.53 28.62
C ASP A 49 -7.17 -0.67 27.64
N TYR A 50 -6.49 0.08 26.78
CA TYR A 50 -7.08 1.00 25.83
C TYR A 50 -7.73 0.17 24.73
N ARG A 51 -9.05 0.08 24.80
CA ARG A 51 -9.88 -0.55 23.79
C ARG A 51 -10.62 0.57 23.04
N PRO A 52 -10.35 0.76 21.74
CA PRO A 52 -11.10 1.71 20.92
C PRO A 52 -12.60 1.49 21.06
N GLU A 53 -13.38 2.56 20.88
CA GLU A 53 -14.83 2.47 20.86
C GLU A 53 -15.27 1.44 19.80
N THR A 54 -16.17 0.54 20.16
CA THR A 54 -16.83 -0.32 19.15
C THR A 54 -17.93 0.52 18.52
N VAL A 55 -17.76 0.86 17.25
CA VAL A 55 -18.70 1.70 16.50
C VAL A 55 -19.53 0.81 15.59
N GLU A 56 -20.85 0.91 15.71
CA GLU A 56 -21.81 0.26 14.81
C GLU A 56 -22.34 1.28 13.81
N LEU A 57 -22.20 0.98 12.52
CA LEU A 57 -22.66 1.76 11.40
C LEU A 57 -23.70 0.92 10.66
N ALA A 58 -24.98 1.11 10.99
CA ALA A 58 -26.07 0.25 10.55
C ALA A 58 -26.15 0.05 9.02
N SER A 59 -25.74 1.04 8.23
CA SER A 59 -25.63 0.92 6.76
C SER A 59 -24.52 -0.05 6.35
N LEU A 60 -23.31 0.09 6.92
CA LEU A 60 -22.20 -0.84 6.66
C LEU A 60 -22.47 -2.22 7.24
N ASP A 61 -23.04 -2.33 8.43
CA ASP A 61 -23.40 -3.62 9.03
C ASP A 61 -24.40 -4.35 8.13
N LYS A 62 -25.43 -3.65 7.66
CA LYS A 62 -26.41 -4.21 6.72
C LYS A 62 -25.77 -4.60 5.38
N PHE A 63 -24.84 -3.80 4.86
CA PHE A 63 -24.11 -4.15 3.63
C PHE A 63 -23.32 -5.45 3.83
N LEU A 64 -22.55 -5.53 4.91
CA LEU A 64 -21.68 -6.66 5.24
C LEU A 64 -22.46 -7.93 5.62
N GLU A 65 -23.66 -7.81 6.19
CA GLU A 65 -24.52 -8.97 6.47
C GLU A 65 -25.13 -9.60 5.20
N ASN A 66 -25.19 -8.86 4.09
CA ASN A 66 -25.76 -9.32 2.82
C ASN A 66 -24.67 -9.82 1.86
N GLU A 67 -23.77 -10.71 2.35
CA GLU A 67 -22.55 -11.27 1.70
C GLU A 67 -22.72 -11.89 0.29
N THR A 68 -23.90 -11.85 -0.33
CA THR A 68 -24.19 -12.59 -1.58
C THR A 68 -24.55 -11.75 -2.80
N ASP A 69 -24.71 -10.43 -2.68
CA ASP A 69 -25.16 -9.55 -3.78
C ASP A 69 -24.37 -8.21 -3.88
N ALA A 70 -23.09 -8.18 -3.47
CA ALA A 70 -22.27 -6.97 -3.59
C ALA A 70 -22.08 -6.59 -5.07
N THR A 71 -22.82 -5.58 -5.53
CA THR A 71 -22.69 -4.95 -6.84
C THR A 71 -21.66 -3.81 -6.78
N PRO A 72 -21.05 -3.40 -7.92
CA PRO A 72 -20.17 -2.23 -7.96
C PRO A 72 -20.78 -0.98 -7.31
N ASP A 73 -22.08 -0.73 -7.51
CA ASP A 73 -22.77 0.42 -6.93
C ASP A 73 -22.91 0.29 -5.41
N SER A 74 -23.31 -0.87 -4.89
CA SER A 74 -23.40 -1.09 -3.43
C SER A 74 -22.04 -1.01 -2.73
N LEU A 75 -20.96 -1.41 -3.40
CA LEU A 75 -19.60 -1.27 -2.89
C LEU A 75 -19.17 0.20 -2.89
N ALA A 76 -19.48 0.95 -3.95
CA ALA A 76 -19.22 2.38 -3.98
C ALA A 76 -19.97 3.13 -2.86
N GLU A 77 -21.23 2.76 -2.59
CA GLU A 77 -22.03 3.31 -1.48
C GLU A 77 -21.39 2.98 -0.11
N ALA A 78 -20.96 1.73 0.09
CA ALA A 78 -20.27 1.31 1.31
C ALA A 78 -18.95 2.08 1.52
N MET A 79 -18.15 2.25 0.46
CA MET A 79 -16.90 3.01 0.50
C MET A 79 -17.15 4.50 0.77
N ALA A 80 -18.20 5.09 0.20
CA ALA A 80 -18.60 6.47 0.46
C ALA A 80 -19.05 6.68 1.91
N THR A 81 -19.84 5.74 2.45
CA THR A 81 -20.26 5.75 3.86
C THR A 81 -19.05 5.67 4.79
N TYR A 82 -18.14 4.73 4.55
CA TYR A 82 -16.94 4.56 5.35
C TYR A 82 -16.03 5.81 5.30
N GLU A 83 -15.83 6.39 4.11
CA GLU A 83 -15.08 7.63 3.94
C GLU A 83 -15.69 8.78 4.75
N SER A 84 -16.99 9.01 4.58
CA SER A 84 -17.71 10.12 5.20
C SER A 84 -17.69 10.04 6.74
N GLU A 85 -17.89 8.84 7.29
CA GLU A 85 -17.85 8.63 8.74
C GLU A 85 -16.45 8.83 9.33
N LEU A 86 -15.39 8.41 8.63
CA LEU A 86 -14.01 8.67 9.05
C LEU A 86 -13.64 10.15 8.91
N GLN A 87 -14.05 10.80 7.83
CA GLN A 87 -13.85 12.24 7.65
C GLN A 87 -14.53 13.02 8.77
N SER A 88 -15.80 12.73 9.08
CA SER A 88 -16.54 13.38 10.16
C SER A 88 -15.88 13.17 11.53
N ALA A 89 -15.42 11.95 11.82
CA ALA A 89 -14.70 11.65 13.05
C ALA A 89 -13.36 12.39 13.13
N SER A 90 -12.63 12.50 12.02
CA SER A 90 -11.36 13.23 11.91
C SER A 90 -11.56 14.74 12.15
N GLU A 91 -12.50 15.36 11.44
CA GLU A 91 -12.80 16.80 11.53
C GLU A 91 -13.32 17.22 12.92
N SER A 92 -14.03 16.32 13.60
CA SER A 92 -14.51 16.54 14.97
C SER A 92 -13.46 16.22 16.05
N GLY A 93 -12.28 15.71 15.68
CA GLY A 93 -11.23 15.31 16.62
C GLY A 93 -11.58 14.07 17.46
N ALA A 94 -12.53 13.25 17.01
CA ALA A 94 -13.01 12.06 17.70
C ALA A 94 -12.13 10.84 17.42
N SER A 95 -10.87 10.86 17.90
CA SER A 95 -9.85 9.82 17.62
C SER A 95 -10.29 8.39 18.00
N ASP A 96 -10.99 8.21 19.12
CA ASP A 96 -11.51 6.89 19.54
C ASP A 96 -12.55 6.36 18.56
N ARG A 97 -13.46 7.21 18.08
CA ARG A 97 -14.48 6.86 17.07
C ARG A 97 -13.82 6.55 15.73
N TYR A 98 -12.88 7.38 15.28
CA TYR A 98 -12.11 7.15 14.06
C TYR A 98 -11.42 5.78 14.09
N SER A 99 -10.71 5.49 15.18
CA SER A 99 -10.04 4.21 15.38
C SER A 99 -11.03 3.04 15.47
N GLY A 100 -12.18 3.26 16.11
CA GLY A 100 -13.28 2.29 16.20
C GLY A 100 -13.83 1.88 14.84
N ILE A 101 -14.17 2.86 13.99
CA ILE A 101 -14.66 2.64 12.62
C ILE A 101 -13.58 1.93 11.79
N ARG A 102 -12.35 2.47 11.77
CA ARG A 102 -11.25 1.92 10.98
C ARG A 102 -10.97 0.45 11.35
N ASN A 103 -10.92 0.14 12.64
CA ASN A 103 -10.60 -1.22 13.09
C ASN A 103 -11.78 -2.18 12.94
N GLY A 104 -13.03 -1.68 13.04
CA GLY A 104 -14.24 -2.47 12.88
C GLY A 104 -14.47 -2.94 11.44
N TYR A 105 -14.30 -2.05 10.46
CA TYR A 105 -14.79 -2.29 9.10
C TYR A 105 -13.70 -2.59 8.06
N ARG A 106 -12.47 -2.07 8.23
CA ARG A 106 -11.43 -2.10 7.18
C ARG A 106 -11.15 -3.49 6.62
N ARG A 107 -10.98 -4.51 7.48
CA ARG A 107 -10.64 -5.86 7.02
C ARG A 107 -11.76 -6.47 6.16
N GLN A 108 -13.01 -6.32 6.61
CA GLN A 108 -14.16 -6.87 5.89
C GLN A 108 -14.37 -6.14 4.56
N LEU A 109 -14.28 -4.80 4.56
CA LEU A 109 -14.35 -4.02 3.32
C LEU A 109 -13.25 -4.38 2.32
N ILE A 110 -12.01 -4.63 2.76
CA ILE A 110 -10.94 -5.16 1.90
C ILE A 110 -11.36 -6.49 1.27
N SER A 111 -11.93 -7.41 2.06
CA SER A 111 -12.33 -8.74 1.60
C SER A 111 -13.46 -8.67 0.56
N GLU A 112 -14.53 -7.91 0.85
CA GLU A 112 -15.67 -7.76 -0.06
C GLU A 112 -15.26 -7.06 -1.37
N LEU A 113 -14.44 -6.00 -1.27
CA LEU A 113 -13.94 -5.30 -2.44
C LEU A 113 -13.01 -6.18 -3.28
N ASP A 114 -12.12 -6.95 -2.66
CA ASP A 114 -11.23 -7.90 -3.34
C ASP A 114 -12.03 -9.00 -4.05
N ALA A 115 -13.10 -9.52 -3.44
CA ALA A 115 -13.96 -10.52 -4.06
C ALA A 115 -14.70 -9.96 -5.28
N ALA A 116 -15.23 -8.75 -5.19
CA ALA A 116 -15.92 -8.11 -6.31
C ALA A 116 -14.98 -7.77 -7.47
N ILE A 117 -13.77 -7.28 -7.18
CA ILE A 117 -12.78 -7.01 -8.23
C ILE A 117 -12.29 -8.31 -8.89
N GLN A 118 -12.20 -9.41 -8.16
CA GLN A 118 -11.92 -10.71 -8.79
C GLN A 118 -13.04 -11.16 -9.73
N ALA A 119 -14.29 -10.78 -9.49
CA ALA A 119 -15.43 -11.12 -10.35
C ALA A 119 -15.53 -10.20 -11.58
N GLU A 120 -15.32 -8.89 -11.40
CA GLU A 120 -15.57 -7.85 -12.41
C GLU A 120 -14.30 -7.33 -13.12
N GLY A 121 -13.12 -7.60 -12.56
CA GLY A 121 -11.82 -7.17 -13.06
C GLY A 121 -11.44 -5.73 -12.69
N TRP A 122 -10.38 -5.23 -13.35
CA TRP A 122 -9.78 -3.92 -13.06
C TRP A 122 -10.73 -2.73 -13.17
N THR A 123 -11.75 -2.78 -14.03
CA THR A 123 -12.64 -1.64 -14.30
C THR A 123 -13.33 -1.09 -13.04
N VAL A 124 -13.77 -1.96 -12.13
CA VAL A 124 -14.39 -1.51 -10.87
C VAL A 124 -13.36 -0.84 -9.96
N LEU A 125 -12.16 -1.40 -9.88
CA LEU A 125 -11.08 -0.82 -9.10
C LEU A 125 -10.66 0.54 -9.66
N GLU A 126 -10.47 0.67 -10.98
CA GLU A 126 -10.11 1.93 -11.64
C GLU A 126 -11.13 3.04 -11.39
N GLU A 127 -12.44 2.74 -11.41
CA GLU A 127 -13.48 3.72 -11.08
C GLU A 127 -13.34 4.21 -9.62
N LEU A 128 -13.03 3.32 -8.68
CA LEU A 128 -12.80 3.68 -7.26
C LEU A 128 -11.48 4.44 -7.05
N LEU A 129 -10.39 4.01 -7.69
CA LEU A 129 -9.11 4.71 -7.62
C LEU A 129 -9.24 6.14 -8.13
N ASN A 130 -9.99 6.34 -9.22
CA ASN A 130 -10.28 7.67 -9.75
C ASN A 130 -11.20 8.50 -8.84
N ALA A 131 -12.17 7.88 -8.18
CA ALA A 131 -13.08 8.58 -7.26
C ALA A 131 -12.37 9.09 -5.99
N TYR A 132 -11.38 8.34 -5.52
CA TYR A 132 -10.62 8.59 -4.29
C TYR A 132 -9.13 8.83 -4.57
N HIS A 133 -8.79 9.40 -5.72
CA HIS A 133 -7.41 9.71 -6.05
C HIS A 133 -6.93 10.90 -5.22
N PRO A 134 -5.78 10.83 -4.51
CA PRO A 134 -5.33 11.92 -3.61
C PRO A 134 -5.14 13.27 -4.32
N ASN A 135 -4.82 13.29 -5.61
CA ASN A 135 -4.72 14.53 -6.40
C ASN A 135 -6.08 15.19 -6.74
N THR A 136 -7.19 14.46 -6.63
CA THR A 136 -8.53 14.95 -7.02
C THR A 136 -9.49 15.08 -5.85
N ALA A 137 -9.19 14.44 -4.73
CA ALA A 137 -9.99 14.52 -3.52
C ALA A 137 -9.73 15.81 -2.74
N GLU A 138 -10.73 16.25 -1.98
CA GLU A 138 -10.59 17.33 -1.02
C GLU A 138 -9.90 16.77 0.24
N GLY A 139 -8.56 16.78 0.23
CA GLY A 139 -7.74 16.17 1.28
C GLY A 139 -7.34 14.73 0.96
N PHE A 140 -6.61 14.10 1.90
CA PHE A 140 -6.12 12.72 1.75
C PHE A 140 -7.24 11.72 2.10
N PRO A 141 -7.73 10.90 1.16
CA PRO A 141 -8.89 10.04 1.41
C PRO A 141 -8.63 9.00 2.51
N HIS A 142 -9.59 8.84 3.42
CA HIS A 142 -9.49 7.88 4.52
C HIS A 142 -9.63 6.42 4.07
N VAL A 143 -10.30 6.17 2.94
CA VAL A 143 -10.39 4.87 2.26
C VAL A 143 -9.09 4.39 1.64
N THR A 144 -8.06 5.23 1.54
CA THR A 144 -6.80 4.93 0.85
C THR A 144 -6.20 3.59 1.27
N THR A 145 -6.21 3.27 2.57
CA THR A 145 -5.64 2.02 3.08
C THR A 145 -6.37 0.75 2.62
N ILE A 146 -7.66 0.84 2.28
CA ILE A 146 -8.44 -0.25 1.69
C ILE A 146 -8.05 -0.40 0.22
N LEU A 147 -8.06 0.72 -0.52
CA LEU A 147 -7.77 0.75 -1.96
C LEU A 147 -6.32 0.32 -2.27
N GLN A 148 -5.33 0.78 -1.49
CA GLN A 148 -3.94 0.32 -1.61
C GLN A 148 -3.82 -1.19 -1.45
N ASN A 149 -4.50 -1.75 -0.44
CA ASN A 149 -4.43 -3.18 -0.18
C ASN A 149 -4.96 -3.97 -1.37
N VAL A 150 -6.18 -3.67 -1.81
CA VAL A 150 -6.81 -4.40 -2.92
C VAL A 150 -6.07 -4.16 -4.24
N THR A 151 -5.52 -2.97 -4.46
CA THR A 151 -4.64 -2.69 -5.61
C THR A 151 -3.40 -3.57 -5.59
N GLY A 152 -2.72 -3.67 -4.45
CA GLY A 152 -1.56 -4.55 -4.30
C GLY A 152 -1.89 -6.02 -4.54
N ARG A 153 -3.07 -6.49 -4.09
CA ARG A 153 -3.54 -7.86 -4.40
C ARG A 153 -3.68 -8.07 -5.90
N ASN A 154 -4.27 -7.11 -6.59
CA ASN A 154 -4.48 -7.17 -8.04
C ASN A 154 -3.19 -7.05 -8.84
N PHE A 155 -2.19 -6.28 -8.40
CA PHE A 155 -0.86 -6.29 -9.01
C PHE A 155 -0.24 -7.67 -9.01
N ILE A 156 -0.24 -8.34 -7.85
CA ILE A 156 0.34 -9.68 -7.70
C ILE A 156 -0.38 -10.66 -8.63
N ARG A 157 -1.72 -10.73 -8.55
CA ARG A 157 -2.51 -11.67 -9.38
C ARG A 157 -2.33 -11.39 -10.88
N THR A 158 -2.39 -10.13 -11.29
CA THR A 158 -2.25 -9.73 -12.70
C THR A 158 -0.86 -10.04 -13.22
N ARG A 159 0.20 -9.69 -12.48
CA ARG A 159 1.58 -9.99 -12.88
C ARG A 159 1.80 -11.48 -13.06
N LEU A 160 1.32 -12.30 -12.13
CA LEU A 160 1.49 -13.76 -12.16
C LEU A 160 0.65 -14.43 -13.26
N ALA A 161 -0.55 -13.93 -13.54
CA ALA A 161 -1.48 -14.56 -14.48
C ALA A 161 -1.35 -14.05 -15.92
N GLU A 162 -1.08 -12.75 -16.09
CA GLU A 162 -1.25 -12.02 -17.35
C GLU A 162 -0.04 -11.16 -17.75
N GLY A 163 0.99 -11.06 -16.91
CA GLY A 163 2.19 -10.25 -17.17
C GLY A 163 2.08 -8.81 -16.64
N VAL A 164 3.19 -8.07 -16.73
CA VAL A 164 3.26 -6.69 -16.16
C VAL A 164 2.54 -5.68 -17.05
N GLU A 165 2.55 -5.88 -18.36
CA GLU A 165 1.92 -5.01 -19.34
C GLU A 165 0.40 -4.90 -19.20
N THR A 166 -0.21 -5.81 -18.43
CA THR A 166 -1.64 -5.83 -18.15
C THR A 166 -2.00 -5.03 -16.89
N ILE A 167 -1.01 -4.66 -16.07
CA ILE A 167 -1.23 -3.80 -14.90
C ILE A 167 -1.62 -2.39 -15.39
N PRO A 168 -2.75 -1.81 -14.96
CA PRO A 168 -3.11 -0.46 -15.37
C PRO A 168 -2.10 0.58 -14.86
N VAL A 169 -1.67 1.48 -15.76
CA VAL A 169 -0.77 2.60 -15.43
C VAL A 169 -1.36 3.48 -14.33
N ASP A 170 -2.65 3.80 -14.40
CA ASP A 170 -3.36 4.63 -13.42
C ASP A 170 -3.30 4.04 -12.00
N ALA A 171 -3.26 2.71 -11.87
CA ALA A 171 -3.13 2.05 -10.58
C ALA A 171 -1.71 2.18 -10.00
N LEU A 172 -0.67 2.12 -10.84
CA LEU A 172 0.71 2.38 -10.43
C LEU A 172 0.90 3.86 -10.06
N GLU A 173 0.31 4.78 -10.83
CA GLU A 173 0.33 6.22 -10.53
C GLU A 173 -0.44 6.57 -9.25
N TYR A 174 -1.49 5.83 -8.92
CA TYR A 174 -2.21 5.97 -7.66
C TYR A 174 -1.30 5.70 -6.45
N LEU A 175 -0.57 4.58 -6.43
CA LEU A 175 0.39 4.28 -5.35
C LEU A 175 1.54 5.29 -5.32
N GLU A 176 2.06 5.69 -6.47
CA GLU A 176 3.10 6.73 -6.56
C GLU A 176 2.63 8.05 -5.94
N THR A 177 1.39 8.46 -6.24
CA THR A 177 0.82 9.68 -5.69
C THR A 177 0.76 9.62 -4.16
N ILE A 178 0.31 8.49 -3.60
CA ILE A 178 0.26 8.31 -2.15
C ILE A 178 1.66 8.44 -1.54
N ARG A 179 2.66 7.80 -2.16
CA ARG A 179 4.06 7.84 -1.73
C ARG A 179 4.58 9.27 -1.62
N THR A 180 4.23 10.15 -2.56
CA THR A 180 4.69 11.55 -2.56
C THR A 180 3.94 12.47 -1.58
N GLN A 181 2.74 12.07 -1.12
CA GLN A 181 1.91 12.89 -0.23
C GLN A 181 2.03 12.51 1.24
N VAL A 182 2.47 11.29 1.56
CA VAL A 182 2.48 10.75 2.92
C VAL A 182 3.88 10.85 3.51
N GLY A 183 3.99 11.47 4.69
CA GLY A 183 5.25 11.49 5.45
C GLY A 183 5.53 10.17 6.17
N GLU A 184 6.76 9.99 6.65
CA GLU A 184 7.31 8.73 7.18
C GLU A 184 6.63 8.16 8.44
N GLN A 185 5.64 8.84 9.02
CA GLN A 185 5.03 8.47 10.31
C GLN A 185 3.74 7.65 10.18
N GLN A 186 3.41 7.19 8.97
CA GLN A 186 2.16 6.45 8.71
C GLN A 186 2.45 5.03 8.24
N ASP A 187 3.04 4.22 9.13
CA ASP A 187 3.51 2.84 8.86
C ASP A 187 2.51 2.02 8.03
N TYR A 188 1.21 2.07 8.37
CA TYR A 188 0.19 1.29 7.66
C TYR A 188 0.06 1.70 6.17
N ILE A 189 0.17 2.99 5.86
CA ILE A 189 0.06 3.51 4.50
C ILE A 189 1.35 3.25 3.73
N ILE A 190 2.50 3.38 4.40
CA ILE A 190 3.82 3.09 3.83
C ILE A 190 3.90 1.60 3.46
N GLU A 191 3.51 0.71 4.36
CA GLU A 191 3.47 -0.73 4.09
C GLU A 191 2.52 -1.12 2.96
N GLY A 192 1.45 -0.34 2.78
CA GLY A 192 0.51 -0.52 1.66
C GLY A 192 1.13 -0.25 0.28
N LEU A 193 2.31 0.38 0.24
CA LEU A 193 3.04 0.66 -1.00
C LEU A 193 4.01 -0.44 -1.41
N HIS A 194 4.34 -1.39 -0.53
CA HIS A 194 5.31 -2.45 -0.84
C HIS A 194 4.99 -3.22 -2.14
N PRO A 195 3.72 -3.55 -2.44
CA PRO A 195 3.37 -4.22 -3.69
C PRO A 195 3.67 -3.43 -4.97
N TYR A 196 4.04 -2.15 -4.90
CA TYR A 196 4.48 -1.37 -6.05
C TYR A 196 5.65 -2.01 -6.82
N GLY A 197 6.52 -2.74 -6.12
CA GLY A 197 7.60 -3.52 -6.74
C GLY A 197 7.13 -4.53 -7.79
N TRP A 198 5.89 -5.01 -7.72
CA TRP A 198 5.31 -5.94 -8.71
C TRP A 198 5.10 -5.30 -10.09
N GLY A 199 5.16 -3.97 -10.19
CA GLY A 199 5.13 -3.24 -11.46
C GLY A 199 6.50 -3.15 -12.16
N ILE A 200 7.56 -3.73 -11.62
CA ILE A 200 8.90 -3.65 -12.23
C ILE A 200 8.89 -4.18 -13.68
N GLY A 201 9.51 -3.42 -14.58
CA GLY A 201 9.56 -3.75 -16.01
C GLY A 201 8.33 -3.36 -16.83
N HIS A 202 7.37 -2.61 -16.24
CA HIS A 202 6.23 -2.11 -16.99
C HIS A 202 6.67 -1.23 -18.19
N PRO A 203 6.09 -1.41 -19.40
CA PRO A 203 6.55 -0.70 -20.61
C PRO A 203 6.30 0.81 -20.59
N ASP A 204 5.20 1.23 -19.96
CA ASP A 204 4.76 2.64 -19.98
C ASP A 204 5.11 3.42 -18.70
N ILE A 205 5.65 2.77 -17.66
CA ILE A 205 5.97 3.43 -16.39
C ILE A 205 7.26 2.84 -15.81
N ALA A 206 8.22 3.70 -15.51
CA ALA A 206 9.54 3.29 -15.06
C ALA A 206 9.58 3.04 -13.55
N VAL A 207 8.99 1.92 -13.12
CA VAL A 207 8.88 1.56 -11.70
C VAL A 207 10.25 1.48 -11.02
N ALA A 208 11.24 0.85 -11.66
CA ALA A 208 12.60 0.73 -11.09
C ALA A 208 13.23 2.12 -10.84
N GLU A 209 13.11 3.03 -11.80
CA GLU A 209 13.62 4.40 -11.69
C GLU A 209 12.93 5.16 -10.56
N ARG A 210 11.61 5.01 -10.42
CA ARG A 210 10.85 5.63 -9.33
C ARG A 210 11.18 5.03 -7.95
N ILE A 211 11.41 3.72 -7.85
CA ILE A 211 11.86 3.09 -6.60
C ILE A 211 13.24 3.66 -6.23
N HIS A 212 14.16 3.72 -7.19
CA HIS A 212 15.50 4.27 -7.00
C HIS A 212 15.48 5.75 -6.57
N GLU A 213 14.70 6.60 -7.23
CA GLU A 213 14.60 8.05 -6.94
C GLU A 213 14.24 8.37 -5.49
N HIS A 214 13.55 7.46 -4.79
CA HIS A 214 13.10 7.68 -3.41
C HIS A 214 13.94 6.93 -2.38
N ALA A 215 14.96 6.18 -2.82
CA ALA A 215 15.80 5.39 -1.94
C ALA A 215 16.51 6.25 -0.90
N SER A 216 17.05 7.40 -1.30
CA SER A 216 17.83 8.29 -0.42
C SER A 216 17.00 8.93 0.68
N ASP A 217 15.72 9.16 0.41
CA ASP A 217 14.84 9.89 1.33
C ASP A 217 13.97 8.92 2.14
N HIS A 218 13.68 7.73 1.62
CA HIS A 218 12.69 6.80 2.18
C HIS A 218 13.12 5.34 2.13
N ILE A 219 14.37 5.06 2.52
CA ILE A 219 14.99 3.73 2.40
C ILE A 219 14.18 2.60 3.06
N PHE A 220 13.54 2.88 4.21
CA PHE A 220 12.72 1.92 4.96
C PHE A 220 11.46 1.47 4.21
N SER A 221 10.91 2.33 3.34
CA SER A 221 9.80 1.96 2.46
C SER A 221 10.26 1.32 1.15
N THR A 222 11.50 1.61 0.76
CA THR A 222 12.08 1.24 -0.53
C THR A 222 12.60 -0.20 -0.51
N SER A 223 13.26 -0.64 0.57
CA SER A 223 13.76 -2.02 0.69
C SER A 223 12.64 -3.08 0.58
N PRO A 224 11.47 -2.92 1.23
CA PRO A 224 10.35 -3.84 1.01
C PRO A 224 9.76 -3.79 -0.42
N MET A 225 9.76 -2.63 -1.10
CA MET A 225 9.38 -2.60 -2.53
C MET A 225 10.37 -3.37 -3.39
N LEU A 226 11.66 -3.30 -3.07
CA LEU A 226 12.70 -4.08 -3.74
C LEU A 226 12.50 -5.59 -3.48
N GLU A 227 12.20 -6.00 -2.25
CA GLU A 227 11.81 -7.38 -1.94
C GLU A 227 10.63 -7.85 -2.82
N HIS A 228 9.57 -7.03 -2.90
CA HIS A 228 8.44 -7.29 -3.79
C HIS A 228 8.83 -7.38 -5.27
N ALA A 229 9.80 -6.58 -5.72
CA ALA A 229 10.33 -6.65 -7.08
C ALA A 229 11.10 -7.96 -7.33
N PHE A 230 11.82 -8.50 -6.34
CA PHE A 230 12.49 -9.81 -6.47
C PHE A 230 11.49 -10.93 -6.75
N TYR A 231 10.35 -10.98 -6.04
CA TYR A 231 9.30 -11.95 -6.32
C TYR A 231 8.70 -11.80 -7.74
N ALA A 232 8.67 -10.57 -8.27
CA ALA A 232 8.07 -10.26 -9.56
C ALA A 232 9.01 -10.48 -10.76
N ASP A 233 10.29 -10.16 -10.60
CA ASP A 233 11.35 -10.32 -11.61
C ASP A 233 12.75 -10.16 -10.98
N GLN A 234 13.38 -11.28 -10.59
CA GLN A 234 14.67 -11.24 -9.89
C GLN A 234 15.81 -10.63 -10.71
N HIS A 235 15.78 -10.68 -12.04
CA HIS A 235 16.81 -10.11 -12.91
C HIS A 235 16.73 -8.60 -12.94
N MET A 236 15.51 -8.06 -13.11
CA MET A 236 15.32 -6.61 -13.04
C MET A 236 15.50 -6.07 -11.63
N ALA A 237 15.11 -6.83 -10.60
CA ALA A 237 15.29 -6.44 -9.21
C ALA A 237 16.77 -6.39 -8.81
N VAL A 238 17.60 -7.34 -9.26
CA VAL A 238 19.04 -7.27 -8.99
C VAL A 238 19.72 -6.15 -9.79
N ASP A 239 19.27 -5.84 -11.01
CA ASP A 239 19.73 -4.65 -11.74
C ASP A 239 19.43 -3.36 -10.95
N LEU A 240 18.23 -3.27 -10.36
CA LEU A 240 17.84 -2.15 -9.49
C LEU A 240 18.68 -2.11 -8.20
N LEU A 241 18.90 -3.24 -7.54
CA LEU A 241 19.73 -3.33 -6.34
C LEU A 241 21.18 -2.88 -6.61
N GLU A 242 21.79 -3.35 -7.70
CA GLU A 242 23.13 -2.93 -8.14
C GLU A 242 23.16 -1.42 -8.35
N TRP A 243 22.16 -0.88 -9.05
CA TRP A 243 22.06 0.55 -9.30
C TRP A 243 21.96 1.37 -8.01
N MET A 244 21.09 0.97 -7.08
CA MET A 244 20.90 1.67 -5.80
C MET A 244 22.15 1.60 -4.91
N ILE A 245 22.81 0.44 -4.82
CA ILE A 245 24.05 0.30 -4.03
C ILE A 245 25.17 1.15 -4.63
N HIS A 246 25.28 1.25 -5.96
CA HIS A 246 26.32 2.07 -6.59
C HIS A 246 26.00 3.57 -6.63
N ASP A 247 24.82 4.00 -6.17
CA ASP A 247 24.49 5.42 -6.05
C ASP A 247 25.05 6.00 -4.74
N ASP A 248 25.93 7.00 -4.87
CA ASP A 248 26.48 7.77 -3.75
C ASP A 248 25.38 8.37 -2.83
N ALA A 249 24.16 8.58 -3.35
CA ALA A 249 23.02 9.06 -2.59
C ALA A 249 22.49 8.05 -1.54
N VAL A 250 22.80 6.76 -1.69
CA VAL A 250 22.29 5.66 -0.85
C VAL A 250 23.44 4.96 -0.08
N GLN A 251 24.51 5.71 0.18
CA GLN A 251 25.72 5.26 0.87
C GLN A 251 25.83 5.85 2.28
N HIS A 252 24.73 6.36 2.84
CA HIS A 252 24.74 7.00 4.16
C HIS A 252 24.62 5.98 5.29
N GLU A 253 25.10 6.37 6.46
CA GLU A 253 24.86 5.65 7.70
C GLU A 253 23.46 5.97 8.22
N ILE A 254 22.68 4.94 8.52
CA ILE A 254 21.36 5.05 9.13
C ILE A 254 21.36 4.43 10.51
N THR A 255 20.50 4.95 11.39
CA THR A 255 20.21 4.30 12.68
C THR A 255 19.18 3.21 12.45
N TYR A 256 19.62 1.96 12.59
CA TYR A 256 18.79 0.78 12.61
C TYR A 256 18.57 0.33 14.06
N ARG A 257 17.52 -0.46 14.31
CA ARG A 257 17.03 -0.97 15.62
C ARG A 257 17.95 -0.71 16.83
N LEU A 258 17.43 -0.05 17.88
CA LEU A 258 18.08 0.08 19.21
C LEU A 258 19.56 0.56 19.15
N ASP A 259 19.84 1.60 18.36
CA ASP A 259 21.13 2.29 18.23
C ASP A 259 22.22 1.57 17.41
N GLU A 260 21.86 0.62 16.55
CA GLU A 260 22.79 0.06 15.57
C GLU A 260 22.98 1.04 14.40
N THR A 261 24.22 1.25 13.95
CA THR A 261 24.51 2.07 12.78
C THR A 261 24.96 1.16 11.65
N ILE A 262 24.20 1.14 10.56
CA ILE A 262 24.49 0.38 9.35
C ILE A 262 24.48 1.32 8.15
N THR A 263 25.07 0.89 7.03
CA THR A 263 24.91 1.61 5.76
C THR A 263 23.56 1.30 5.13
N GLU A 264 23.00 2.23 4.37
CA GLU A 264 21.80 1.99 3.56
C GLU A 264 22.01 0.84 2.56
N ALA A 265 23.21 0.73 1.97
CA ALA A 265 23.61 -0.42 1.15
C ALA A 265 23.46 -1.76 1.89
N ARG A 266 23.85 -1.84 3.18
CA ARG A 266 23.63 -3.04 4.00
C ARG A 266 22.14 -3.31 4.21
N TYR A 267 21.33 -2.26 4.37
CA TYR A 267 19.89 -2.39 4.56
C TYR A 267 19.14 -2.84 3.30
N LEU A 268 19.57 -2.40 2.11
CA LEU A 268 18.99 -2.85 0.82
C LEU A 268 19.16 -4.35 0.57
N LEU A 269 20.20 -4.97 1.14
CA LEU A 269 20.40 -6.42 1.05
C LEU A 269 19.35 -7.23 1.82
N ASP A 270 18.56 -6.60 2.69
CA ASP A 270 17.42 -7.27 3.34
C ASP A 270 16.34 -7.67 2.31
N GLY A 271 16.22 -6.92 1.20
CA GLY A 271 15.29 -7.22 0.11
C GLY A 271 15.50 -8.61 -0.52
N PRO A 272 16.64 -8.90 -1.17
CA PRO A 272 16.90 -10.25 -1.71
C PRO A 272 16.97 -11.33 -0.61
N ALA A 273 17.41 -10.98 0.60
CA ALA A 273 17.51 -11.93 1.71
C ALA A 273 16.15 -12.38 2.24
N GLY A 274 15.21 -11.42 2.36
CA GLY A 274 13.81 -11.67 2.67
C GLY A 274 13.16 -12.52 1.57
N ALA A 275 13.36 -12.14 0.31
CA ALA A 275 12.83 -12.88 -0.84
C ALA A 275 13.28 -14.35 -0.86
N ALA A 276 14.56 -14.62 -0.61
CA ALA A 276 15.11 -15.98 -0.59
C ALA A 276 14.76 -16.78 0.69
N SER A 277 14.04 -16.20 1.65
CA SER A 277 13.77 -16.83 2.94
C SER A 277 12.44 -17.55 3.00
N ASP A 278 12.49 -18.88 3.21
CA ASP A 278 11.28 -19.68 3.48
C ASP A 278 10.56 -19.34 4.81
N HIS A 279 11.18 -18.51 5.66
CA HIS A 279 10.70 -18.24 7.01
C HIS A 279 9.89 -16.96 7.14
N PHE A 280 10.03 -16.05 6.17
CA PHE A 280 9.48 -14.69 6.27
C PHE A 280 8.92 -14.24 4.93
N TRP A 281 7.62 -14.45 4.73
CA TRP A 281 6.89 -13.87 3.61
C TRP A 281 6.37 -12.46 3.96
N PRO A 282 6.36 -11.51 3.01
CA PRO A 282 5.79 -10.20 3.23
C PRO A 282 4.34 -10.29 3.68
N THR A 283 4.02 -9.53 4.73
CA THR A 283 2.64 -9.41 5.23
C THR A 283 1.81 -8.40 4.44
N SER A 284 2.40 -7.72 3.45
CA SER A 284 1.71 -6.86 2.50
C SER A 284 1.49 -7.60 1.17
N PRO A 285 0.30 -7.52 0.54
CA PRO A 285 -0.92 -6.87 1.04
C PRO A 285 -1.47 -7.54 2.31
N ARG A 286 -1.82 -6.73 3.31
CA ARG A 286 -2.32 -7.22 4.61
C ARG A 286 -3.58 -8.10 4.49
N TYR A 287 -3.71 -9.01 5.45
CA TYR A 287 -4.83 -9.94 5.59
C TYR A 287 -4.96 -10.93 4.43
N TRP A 288 -3.85 -11.27 3.78
CA TRP A 288 -3.83 -12.23 2.70
C TRP A 288 -2.49 -12.97 2.68
N ASP A 289 -2.55 -14.29 2.83
CA ASP A 289 -1.38 -15.18 2.73
C ASP A 289 -1.19 -15.55 1.25
N TRP A 290 -0.78 -14.56 0.46
CA TRP A 290 -0.81 -14.59 -1.01
C TRP A 290 0.02 -15.72 -1.61
N HIS A 291 1.17 -16.05 -1.01
CA HIS A 291 2.05 -17.10 -1.50
C HIS A 291 1.37 -18.48 -1.39
N ASP A 292 0.76 -18.77 -0.24
CA ASP A 292 0.02 -20.01 0.00
C ASP A 292 -1.24 -20.09 -0.89
N ASP A 293 -2.03 -19.02 -0.94
CA ASP A 293 -3.29 -18.98 -1.69
C ASP A 293 -3.09 -19.11 -3.20
N LEU A 294 -1.97 -18.58 -3.73
CA LEU A 294 -1.63 -18.66 -5.14
C LEU A 294 -0.73 -19.86 -5.47
N GLY A 295 -0.25 -20.60 -4.46
CA GLY A 295 0.76 -21.65 -4.63
C GLY A 295 2.05 -21.12 -5.26
N PHE A 296 2.43 -19.89 -4.90
CA PHE A 296 3.66 -19.26 -5.34
C PHE A 296 4.83 -19.77 -4.50
N ASP A 297 5.92 -20.11 -5.18
CA ASP A 297 7.16 -20.58 -4.58
C ASP A 297 8.30 -19.76 -5.19
N PHE A 298 9.27 -19.37 -4.36
CA PHE A 298 10.39 -18.54 -4.78
C PHE A 298 11.70 -19.29 -4.61
N GLU A 299 12.45 -19.41 -5.70
CA GLU A 299 13.81 -19.93 -5.70
C GLU A 299 14.70 -18.89 -6.39
N LEU A 300 15.72 -18.43 -5.67
CA LEU A 300 16.68 -17.48 -6.22
C LEU A 300 17.53 -18.19 -7.29
N GLU A 301 17.62 -17.61 -8.49
CA GLU A 301 18.43 -18.18 -9.56
C GLU A 301 19.94 -18.04 -9.27
N ASP A 302 20.71 -19.08 -9.61
CA ASP A 302 22.16 -19.17 -9.37
C ASP A 302 22.95 -17.92 -9.84
N ASP A 303 22.55 -17.33 -10.97
CA ASP A 303 23.23 -16.17 -11.54
C ASP A 303 22.87 -14.87 -10.81
N VAL A 304 21.62 -14.71 -10.37
CA VAL A 304 21.20 -13.62 -9.48
C VAL A 304 21.88 -13.73 -8.12
N GLU A 305 21.92 -14.92 -7.54
CA GLU A 305 22.68 -15.19 -6.31
C GLU A 305 24.15 -14.78 -6.48
N HIS A 306 24.78 -15.19 -7.60
CA HIS A 306 26.17 -14.86 -7.87
C HIS A 306 26.41 -13.34 -7.93
N ARG A 307 25.47 -12.59 -8.52
CA ARG A 307 25.52 -11.12 -8.59
C ARG A 307 25.42 -10.49 -7.21
N ILE A 308 24.46 -10.92 -6.39
CA ILE A 308 24.31 -10.44 -5.01
C ILE A 308 25.57 -10.73 -4.19
N ARG A 309 26.13 -11.95 -4.30
CA ARG A 309 27.40 -12.28 -3.62
C ARG A 309 28.58 -11.44 -4.10
N ASN A 310 28.60 -11.01 -5.36
CA ASN A 310 29.62 -10.11 -5.87
C ASN A 310 29.47 -8.72 -5.27
N LEU A 311 28.26 -8.19 -5.15
CA LEU A 311 27.97 -6.91 -4.48
C LEU A 311 28.40 -6.92 -3.02
N VAL A 312 28.03 -7.95 -2.26
CA VAL A 312 28.43 -8.09 -0.84
C VAL A 312 29.95 -8.05 -0.68
N ARG A 313 30.69 -8.66 -1.62
CA ARG A 313 32.15 -8.66 -1.66
C ARG A 313 32.73 -7.31 -2.06
N GLU A 314 32.14 -6.65 -3.02
CA GLU A 314 32.54 -5.31 -3.49
C GLU A 314 32.43 -4.28 -2.38
N GLU A 315 31.31 -4.27 -1.66
CA GLU A 315 31.02 -3.36 -0.55
C GLU A 315 31.72 -3.78 0.77
N GLY A 316 32.44 -4.91 0.78
CA GLY A 316 33.17 -5.39 1.96
C GLY A 316 32.27 -5.84 3.14
N LEU A 317 31.00 -6.12 2.87
CA LEU A 317 29.99 -6.51 3.85
C LEU A 317 30.13 -7.98 4.29
N GLU A 318 30.96 -8.78 3.59
CA GLU A 318 31.22 -10.18 3.93
C GLU A 318 31.93 -10.37 5.28
N ASN A 319 32.58 -9.33 5.81
CA ASN A 319 33.39 -9.44 7.03
C ASN A 319 32.56 -9.70 8.29
N ASP A 320 31.28 -9.33 8.26
CA ASP A 320 30.34 -9.48 9.38
C ASP A 320 29.47 -10.75 9.24
N LEU A 321 29.69 -11.55 8.19
CA LEU A 321 28.94 -12.77 7.89
C LEU A 321 29.70 -14.05 8.29
N PRO A 322 28.99 -15.17 8.51
CA PRO A 322 29.60 -16.50 8.66
C PRO A 322 30.51 -16.87 7.48
N GLN A 323 31.48 -17.79 7.69
CA GLN A 323 32.41 -18.20 6.62
C GLN A 323 31.70 -18.91 5.45
N ASP A 324 30.59 -19.58 5.72
CA ASP A 324 29.74 -20.34 4.80
C ASP A 324 28.36 -19.71 4.64
N TRP A 325 28.30 -18.38 4.69
CA TRP A 325 27.06 -17.63 4.63
C TRP A 325 26.24 -17.87 3.35
N ASP A 326 24.92 -17.82 3.51
CA ASP A 326 23.91 -17.87 2.46
C ASP A 326 23.17 -16.53 2.32
N ILE A 327 22.46 -16.29 1.21
CA ILE A 327 21.73 -15.05 0.97
C ILE A 327 20.78 -14.71 2.11
N THR A 328 20.16 -15.70 2.75
CA THR A 328 19.30 -15.50 3.92
C THR A 328 20.02 -14.94 5.14
N ASP A 329 21.34 -15.14 5.26
CA ASP A 329 22.17 -14.56 6.34
C ASP A 329 22.39 -13.05 6.18
N LEU A 330 21.99 -12.48 5.04
CA LEU A 330 21.96 -11.03 4.83
C LEU A 330 20.75 -10.37 5.49
N THR A 331 19.81 -11.12 6.07
CA THR A 331 18.70 -10.51 6.83
C THR A 331 19.20 -9.76 8.07
N LEU A 332 18.51 -8.68 8.46
CA LEU A 332 18.89 -7.78 9.58
C LEU A 332 18.06 -7.94 10.86
#